data_AF-A0A0A6Q2T9-F1
#
_entry.id   AF-A0A0A6Q2T9-F1
#
_cell.length_a   1.000
_cell.length_b   1.000
_cell.length_c   1.000
_cell.angle_alpha   90.00
_cell.angle_beta   90.00
_cell.angle_gamma   90.00
#
_symmetry.space_group_name_H-M   'P 1'
#
loop_
_entity.id
_entity.type
_entity.pdbx_description
1 polymer ?
#
loop_
_entity_poly.entity_id
_entity_poly.type
_entity_poly.pdbx_seq_one_letter_code
_entity_poly.pdbx_strand_id
1 'polypeptide(L)' 'MFSKVSNASKIALITLAEVLKEQNFEFIDCQVYTEHLESMGAKMVPFDEFKAMLHRGIYE' A
#
# COMPACT_ATOMS: atom_id res chain seq x y z
N MET A 1 -5.01 -0.29 10.48
CA MET A 1 -6.44 -0.02 10.17
C MET A 1 -7.34 -0.80 11.14
N PHE A 2 -8.59 -0.40 11.33
CA PHE A 2 -9.57 -1.15 12.15
C PHE A 2 -10.91 -1.25 11.41
N SER A 3 -11.79 -2.16 11.84
CA SER A 3 -13.11 -2.36 11.23
C SER A 3 -14.14 -2.69 12.31
N LYS A 4 -15.29 -1.99 12.33
CA LYS A 4 -16.42 -2.30 13.23
C LYS A 4 -17.38 -3.34 12.66
N VAL A 5 -17.36 -3.52 11.34
CA VAL A 5 -18.15 -4.49 10.59
C VAL A 5 -17.26 -5.18 9.56
N SER A 6 -17.65 -6.37 9.09
CA SER A 6 -16.86 -7.12 8.12
C SER A 6 -16.54 -6.30 6.87
N ASN A 7 -15.31 -6.43 6.38
CA ASN A 7 -14.80 -5.84 5.13
C ASN A 7 -14.72 -4.30 5.05
N ALA A 8 -15.15 -3.52 6.05
CA ALA A 8 -15.08 -2.06 5.94
C ALA A 8 -13.65 -1.53 5.79
N SER A 9 -12.68 -2.07 6.54
CA SER A 9 -11.27 -1.70 6.35
C SER A 9 -10.71 -2.09 4.97
N LYS A 10 -11.18 -3.19 4.38
CA LYS A 10 -10.75 -3.62 3.05
C LYS A 10 -11.24 -2.65 1.97
N ILE A 11 -12.53 -2.29 2.03
CA ILE A 11 -13.12 -1.31 1.11
C ILE A 11 -12.41 0.03 1.26
N ALA A 12 -12.15 0.48 2.48
CA ALA A 12 -11.39 1.72 2.71
C ALA A 12 -10.00 1.70 2.05
N LEU A 13 -9.28 0.58 2.12
CA LEU A 13 -7.97 0.46 1.47
C LEU A 13 -8.08 0.43 -0.07
N ILE A 14 -9.05 -0.29 -0.62
CA ILE A 14 -9.29 -0.37 -2.08
C ILE A 14 -9.61 1.02 -2.64
N THR A 15 -10.56 1.74 -2.03
CA THR A 15 -10.94 3.08 -2.47
C THR A 15 -9.78 4.07 -2.33
N LEU A 16 -8.98 3.97 -1.26
CA LEU A 16 -7.77 4.77 -1.12
C LEU A 16 -6.78 4.48 -2.25
N ALA A 17 -6.53 3.21 -2.56
CA ALA A 17 -5.61 2.82 -3.62
C ALA A 17 -6.07 3.31 -5.01
N GLU A 18 -7.37 3.29 -5.29
CA GLU A 18 -7.95 3.84 -6.53
C GLU A 18 -7.69 5.34 -6.66
N VAL A 19 -7.99 6.12 -5.61
CA VAL A 19 -7.74 7.58 -5.59
C VAL A 19 -6.25 7.90 -5.73
N LEU A 20 -5.39 7.19 -5.00
CA LEU A 20 -3.94 7.40 -5.07
C LEU A 20 -3.38 7.07 -6.46
N LYS A 21 -3.91 6.03 -7.11
CA LYS A 21 -3.55 5.69 -8.48
C LYS A 21 -3.92 6.79 -9.48
N GLU A 22 -5.12 7.38 -9.35
CA GLU A 22 -5.55 8.52 -10.18
C GLU A 22 -4.67 9.76 -9.96
N GLN A 23 -4.11 9.90 -8.76
CA GLN A 23 -3.17 10.96 -8.41
C GLN A 23 -1.69 10.64 -8.70
N ASN A 24 -1.42 9.54 -9.40
CA ASN A 24 -0.07 9.10 -9.79
C ASN A 24 0.87 8.79 -8.60
N PHE A 25 0.34 8.38 -7.46
CA PHE A 25 1.17 7.81 -6.40
C PHE A 25 1.73 6.45 -6.83
N GLU A 26 3.01 6.19 -6.53
CA GLU A 26 3.70 4.99 -7.01
C GLU A 26 3.34 3.73 -6.20
N PHE A 27 3.25 3.83 -4.87
CA PHE A 27 2.96 2.68 -4.00
C PHE A 27 2.42 3.09 -2.62
N ILE A 28 1.90 2.11 -1.88
CA ILE A 28 1.52 2.25 -0.46
C ILE A 28 2.51 1.43 0.38
N ASP A 29 3.25 2.09 1.25
CA ASP A 29 4.11 1.41 2.22
C ASP A 29 3.27 0.77 3.34
N CYS A 30 3.49 -0.52 3.57
CA CYS A 30 2.84 -1.32 4.61
C CYS A 30 3.78 -1.65 5.78
N GLN A 31 5.00 -1.12 5.75
CA GLN A 31 6.06 -1.31 6.75
C GLN A 31 6.43 -2.78 6.97
N VAL A 32 5.81 -3.42 7.97
CA VAL A 32 6.17 -4.75 8.43
C VAL A 32 5.26 -5.79 7.80
N TYR A 33 5.85 -6.90 7.36
CA TYR A 33 5.12 -8.04 6.83
C TYR A 33 4.04 -8.55 7.79
N THR A 34 2.86 -8.85 7.25
CA THR A 34 1.85 -9.68 7.90
C THR A 34 1.15 -10.54 6.84
N GLU A 35 0.75 -11.76 7.20
CA GLU A 35 -0.05 -12.63 6.31
C GLU A 35 -1.35 -11.95 5.84
N HIS A 36 -1.94 -11.12 6.70
CA HIS A 36 -3.15 -10.36 6.35
C HIS A 36 -2.91 -9.41 5.18
N LEU A 37 -1.82 -8.64 5.20
CA LEU A 37 -1.48 -7.70 4.13
C LEU A 37 -1.08 -8.42 2.84
N GLU A 38 -0.33 -9.52 2.94
CA GLU A 38 0.02 -10.35 1.78
C GLU A 38 -1.25 -10.91 1.11
N SER A 39 -2.22 -11.40 1.89
CA SER A 39 -3.52 -11.86 1.36
C SER A 39 -4.33 -10.75 0.66
N MET A 40 -4.02 -9.48 0.95
CA MET A 40 -4.62 -8.30 0.33
C MET A 40 -3.83 -7.77 -0.87
N GLY A 41 -2.74 -8.43 -1.25
CA GLY A 41 -1.92 -8.10 -2.42
C GLY A 41 -0.65 -7.31 -2.10
N ALA A 42 -0.30 -7.10 -0.83
CA ALA A 42 0.99 -6.53 -0.46
C ALA A 42 2.13 -7.48 -0.89
N LYS A 43 3.27 -6.91 -1.26
CA LYS A 43 4.45 -7.65 -1.71
C LYS A 43 5.66 -7.23 -0.90
N MET A 44 6.49 -8.20 -0.56
CA MET A 44 7.82 -7.92 -0.03
C MET A 44 8.72 -7.43 -1.16
N VAL A 45 9.43 -6.34 -0.91
CA VAL A 45 10.44 -5.79 -1.82
C VAL A 45 11.79 -5.72 -1.08
N PRO A 46 12.92 -5.96 -1.75
CA PRO A 46 14.24 -5.66 -1.21
C PRO A 46 14.36 -4.20 -0.80
N PHE A 47 15.12 -3.92 0.25
CA PHE A 47 15.26 -2.56 0.77
C PHE A 47 15.85 -1.57 -0.25
N ASP A 48 16.75 -2.03 -1.12
CA ASP A 48 17.30 -1.18 -2.18
C ASP A 48 16.26 -0.81 -3.24
N GLU A 49 15.34 -1.72 -3.56
CA GLU A 49 14.21 -1.46 -4.45
C GLU A 49 13.23 -0.48 -3.80
N PHE A 50 12.89 -0.68 -2.52
CA PHE A 50 12.08 0.26 -1.75
C PHE A 50 12.66 1.68 -1.76
N LYS A 51 13.96 1.83 -1.53
CA LYS A 51 14.62 3.16 -1.57
C LYS A 51 14.53 3.80 -2.96
N ALA A 52 14.69 3.01 -4.02
CA ALA A 52 14.56 3.51 -5.39
C ALA A 52 13.13 4.00 -5.68
N MET A 53 12.12 3.21 -5.29
CA MET A 53 10.70 3.59 -5.39
C MET A 53 10.39 4.84 -4.56
N LEU A 54 10.90 4.93 -3.32
CA LEU A 54 10.70 6.08 -2.44
C LEU A 54 11.33 7.35 -3.02
N HIS A 55 12.53 7.25 -3.57
CA HIS A 55 13.19 8.39 -4.22
C HIS A 55 12.37 8.88 -5.41
N ARG A 56 11.92 7.97 -6.27
CA ARG A 56 11.09 8.30 -7.43
C ARG A 56 9.79 8.97 -6.99
N GLY A 57 9.01 8.35 -6.11
CA GLY A 57 7.71 8.89 -5.67
C GLY A 57 7.74 10.18 -4.84
N ILE A 58 8.92 10.65 -4.40
CA ILE A 58 9.08 11.94 -3.69
C ILE A 58 9.63 13.03 -4.61
N TYR A 59 10.55 12.68 -5.52
CA TYR A 59 11.34 13.67 -6.26
C TYR A 59 11.05 13.70 -7.78
N GLU A 60 10.38 12.69 -8.33
CA GLU A 60 9.97 12.62 -9.75
C GLU A 60 8.46 12.79 -9.88
#